data_AF-A0A7C2GH83-F1
#
_entry.id   AF-A0A7C2GH83-F1
#
_cell.length_a   1.000
_cell.length_b   1.000
_cell.length_c   1.000
_cell.angle_alpha   90.00
_cell.angle_beta   90.00
_cell.angle_gamma   90.00
#
_symmetry.space_group_name_H-M   'P 1'
#
loop_
_entity.id
_entity.type
_entity.pdbx_description
1 polymer ?
#
loop_
_entity_poly.entity_id
_entity_poly.type
_entity_poly.pdbx_seq_one_letter_code
_entity_poly.pdbx_strand_id
1 'polypeptide(L)'
;LGRIGVPRGDGKGHPLMAAQGRVAFVDREEGRFGLEVRPNPGGRLKEPFTLTLWAPLSLLEGLPPVGSGVYVEGEARLKTRRLVAKKVEPARLWDDPS
;
A
#
# COMPACT_ATOMS: atom_id res chain seq x y z
N LEU A 1 19.20 -10.80 8.91
CA LEU A 1 18.35 -11.97 8.58
C LEU A 1 16.98 -11.77 9.23
N GLY A 2 16.06 -11.07 8.55
CA GLY A 2 14.73 -10.75 9.09
C GLY A 2 13.71 -11.83 8.72
N ARG A 3 13.10 -12.45 9.73
CA ARG A 3 12.11 -13.52 9.63
C ARG A 3 10.85 -13.03 8.92
N ILE A 4 10.47 -13.69 7.81
CA ILE A 4 9.14 -13.56 7.23
C ILE A 4 8.20 -14.41 8.09
N GLY A 5 7.57 -13.78 9.09
CA GLY A 5 6.40 -14.38 9.73
C GLY A 5 5.28 -14.42 8.70
N VAL A 6 4.75 -15.62 8.43
CA VAL A 6 3.59 -15.78 7.53
C VAL A 6 2.43 -15.00 8.17
N PRO A 7 1.87 -13.96 7.51
CA PRO A 7 0.70 -13.30 8.05
C PRO A 7 -0.45 -14.30 7.97
N ARG A 8 -0.98 -14.73 9.13
CA ARG A 8 -2.25 -15.48 9.17
C ARG A 8 -3.29 -14.58 8.51
N GLY A 9 -3.91 -15.07 7.44
CA GLY A 9 -4.93 -14.34 6.67
C GLY A 9 -6.04 -13.80 7.58
N ASP A 10 -6.84 -12.89 7.05
CA ASP A 10 -8.03 -12.42 7.77
C ASP A 10 -8.95 -13.60 8.15
N GLY A 11 -9.96 -13.36 9.01
CA GLY A 11 -10.92 -14.40 9.41
C GLY A 11 -11.70 -15.04 8.25
N LYS A 12 -11.44 -14.64 7.00
CA LYS A 12 -12.02 -15.15 5.75
C LYS A 12 -10.98 -15.83 4.84
N GLY A 13 -9.71 -15.93 5.27
CA GLY A 13 -8.64 -16.63 4.57
C GLY A 13 -7.99 -15.85 3.42
N HIS A 14 -8.21 -14.53 3.32
CA HIS A 14 -7.52 -13.70 2.33
C HIS A 14 -6.05 -13.48 2.74
N PRO A 15 -5.08 -13.63 1.81
CA PRO A 15 -3.69 -13.29 2.09
C PRO A 15 -3.57 -11.82 2.49
N LEU A 16 -2.85 -11.55 3.58
CA LEU A 16 -2.56 -10.18 3.98
C LEU A 16 -1.52 -9.57 3.03
N MET A 17 -1.66 -8.27 2.81
CA MET A 17 -0.69 -7.45 2.11
C MET A 17 -0.28 -6.27 2.98
N ALA A 18 0.99 -5.90 2.86
CA ALA A 18 1.53 -4.68 3.45
C ALA A 18 2.51 -4.06 2.45
N ALA A 19 2.47 -2.74 2.31
CA ALA A 19 3.35 -2.00 1.43
C ALA A 19 3.62 -0.61 1.98
N GLN A 20 4.77 -0.04 1.63
CA GLN A 20 5.12 1.34 1.93
C GLN A 20 5.54 2.03 0.64
N GLY A 21 5.09 3.27 0.43
CA GLY A 21 5.33 4.00 -0.81
C GLY A 21 4.77 5.42 -0.77
N ARG A 22 4.80 6.12 -1.91
CA ARG A 22 4.20 7.45 -2.06
C ARG A 22 2.80 7.36 -2.64
N VAL A 23 1.87 8.18 -2.15
CA VAL A 23 0.55 8.33 -2.78
C VAL A 23 0.75 8.93 -4.18
N ALA A 24 0.48 8.17 -5.22
CA ALA A 24 0.69 8.58 -6.62
C ALA A 24 -0.54 9.30 -7.20
N PHE A 25 -1.73 8.81 -6.86
CA PHE A 25 -3.01 9.40 -7.25
C PHE A 25 -4.09 8.96 -6.27
N VAL A 26 -5.21 9.68 -6.24
CA VAL A 26 -6.43 9.31 -5.49
C VAL A 26 -7.63 9.48 -6.41
N ASP A 27 -8.40 8.40 -6.59
CA ASP A 27 -9.58 8.33 -7.45
C ASP A 27 -10.79 7.93 -6.58
N ARG A 28 -11.51 8.96 -6.10
CA ARG A 28 -12.62 8.79 -5.15
C ARG A 28 -13.87 8.25 -5.82
N GLU A 29 -14.06 8.52 -7.10
CA GLU A 29 -15.22 8.04 -7.87
C GLU A 29 -15.13 6.53 -8.07
N GLU A 30 -13.95 6.02 -8.44
CA GLU A 30 -13.71 4.58 -8.61
C GLU A 30 -13.33 3.86 -7.31
N GLY A 31 -13.17 4.58 -6.20
CA GLY A 31 -12.88 3.98 -4.89
C GLY A 31 -11.47 3.36 -4.79
N ARG A 32 -10.46 4.02 -5.36
CA ARG A 32 -9.08 3.51 -5.43
C ARG A 32 -8.02 4.60 -5.34
N PHE A 33 -6.79 4.21 -5.04
CA PHE A 33 -5.63 5.09 -5.08
C PHE A 33 -4.39 4.34 -5.57
N GLY A 34 -3.40 5.09 -6.02
CA GLY A 34 -2.10 4.57 -6.43
C GLY A 34 -1.08 4.71 -5.32
N LEU A 35 -0.33 3.63 -5.05
CA LEU A 35 0.84 3.64 -4.18
C LEU A 35 2.09 3.35 -5.03
N GLU A 36 2.92 4.36 -5.23
CA GLU A 36 4.20 4.19 -5.90
C GLU A 36 5.22 3.59 -4.91
N VAL A 37 5.67 2.38 -5.22
CA VAL A 37 6.70 1.67 -4.46
C VAL A 37 8.02 1.83 -5.22
N ARG A 38 9.03 2.39 -4.55
CA ARG A 38 10.34 2.68 -5.16
C ARG A 38 11.46 1.82 -4.58
N PRO A 39 12.51 1.49 -5.37
CA PRO A 39 13.65 0.72 -4.91
C PRO A 39 14.32 1.37 -3.70
N ASN A 40 14.47 0.65 -2.59
CA ASN A 40 15.24 1.13 -1.45
C ASN A 40 16.70 0.65 -1.51
N PRO A 41 17.66 1.40 -0.93
CA PRO A 41 19.05 0.95 -0.81
C PRO A 41 19.12 -0.43 -0.14
N GLY A 42 19.83 -1.37 -0.76
CA GLY A 42 19.94 -2.76 -0.27
C GLY A 42 18.70 -3.64 -0.52
N GLY A 43 17.67 -3.11 -1.17
CA GLY A 43 16.45 -3.82 -1.54
C GLY A 43 16.60 -4.79 -2.72
N ARG A 44 15.59 -5.65 -2.87
CA ARG A 44 15.46 -6.54 -4.03
C ARG A 44 14.80 -5.87 -5.24
N LEU A 45 13.92 -4.89 -4.99
CA LEU A 45 13.24 -4.15 -6.03
C LEU A 45 14.26 -3.35 -6.85
N LYS A 46 14.18 -3.44 -8.19
CA LYS A 46 15.12 -2.79 -9.10
C LYS A 46 14.55 -1.56 -9.78
N GLU A 47 13.26 -1.59 -10.07
CA GLU A 47 12.54 -0.51 -10.73
C GLU A 47 11.30 -0.14 -9.92
N PRO A 48 10.88 1.13 -9.97
CA PRO A 48 9.65 1.55 -9.31
C PRO A 48 8.42 0.94 -10.01
N PHE A 49 7.36 0.76 -9.24
CA PHE A 49 6.06 0.35 -9.78
C PHE A 49 4.93 0.93 -8.94
N THR A 50 3.73 1.04 -9.56
CA THR A 50 2.55 1.56 -8.89
C THR A 50 1.58 0.43 -8.57
N LEU A 51 1.25 0.28 -7.29
CA LEU A 51 0.14 -0.56 -6.85
C LEU A 51 -1.17 0.23 -6.93
N THR A 52 -2.18 -0.32 -7.60
CA THR A 52 -3.55 0.19 -7.50
C THR A 52 -4.26 -0.50 -6.35
N LEU A 53 -4.66 0.27 -5.34
CA LEU A 53 -5.27 -0.21 -4.11
C LEU A 53 -6.71 0.29 -4.02
N TRP A 54 -7.64 -0.64 -3.84
CA TRP A 54 -9.05 -0.33 -3.58
C TRP A 54 -9.24 0.00 -2.12
N ALA A 55 -10.05 1.00 -1.80
CA ALA A 55 -10.31 1.39 -0.42
C ALA A 55 -11.73 1.95 -0.27
N PRO A 56 -12.35 1.83 0.93
CA PRO A 56 -13.59 2.53 1.21
C PRO A 56 -13.38 4.05 1.13
N LEU A 57 -14.43 4.78 0.74
CA LEU A 57 -14.37 6.25 0.59
C LEU A 57 -13.83 6.96 1.84
N SER A 58 -14.24 6.52 3.03
CA SER A 58 -13.76 7.09 4.29
C SER A 58 -12.24 7.02 4.47
N LEU A 59 -11.61 5.97 3.95
CA LEU A 59 -10.15 5.83 3.97
C LEU A 59 -9.51 6.74 2.92
N LEU A 60 -10.12 6.89 1.74
CA LEU A 60 -9.65 7.79 0.68
C LEU A 60 -9.75 9.26 1.06
N GLU A 61 -10.77 9.65 1.82
CA GLU A 61 -10.93 11.00 2.36
C GLU A 61 -9.87 11.36 3.40
N GLY A 62 -9.41 10.36 4.18
CA GLY A 62 -8.35 10.50 5.16
C GLY A 62 -6.93 10.30 4.61
N LEU A 63 -6.76 10.09 3.31
CA LEU A 63 -5.43 9.91 2.72
C LEU A 63 -4.60 11.19 2.81
N PRO A 64 -3.31 11.08 3.15
CA PRO A 64 -2.37 12.17 2.95
C PRO A 64 -2.32 12.65 1.49
N PRO A 65 -1.91 13.90 1.22
CA PRO A 65 -1.81 14.43 -0.14
C PRO A 65 -0.93 13.57 -1.05
N VAL A 66 -1.19 13.64 -2.36
CA VAL A 66 -0.33 13.04 -3.40
C VAL A 66 1.13 13.47 -3.20
N GLY A 67 2.06 12.52 -3.31
CA GLY A 67 3.48 12.65 -3.01
C GLY A 67 3.88 12.26 -1.58
N SER A 68 2.92 12.19 -0.65
CA SER A 68 3.18 11.82 0.75
C SER A 68 3.54 10.34 0.88
N GLY A 69 4.48 10.04 1.78
CA GLY A 69 4.80 8.69 2.17
C GLY A 69 3.74 8.07 3.07
N VAL A 70 3.35 6.83 2.78
CA VAL A 70 2.38 6.08 3.58
C VAL A 70 2.77 4.62 3.72
N TYR A 71 2.38 4.03 4.85
CA TYR A 71 2.34 2.59 5.08
C TYR A 71 0.90 2.12 4.94
N VAL A 72 0.71 1.01 4.23
CA VAL A 72 -0.61 0.46 3.91
C VAL A 72 -0.66 -1.01 4.31
N GLU A 73 -1.74 -1.40 4.98
CA GLU A 73 -2.08 -2.80 5.23
C GLU A 73 -3.44 -3.13 4.62
N GLY A 74 -3.61 -4.39 4.22
CA GLY A 74 -4.92 -4.91 3.86
C GLY A 74 -4.86 -6.33 3.34
N GLU A 75 -5.68 -6.61 2.33
CA GLU A 75 -5.93 -7.97 1.85
C GLU A 75 -5.81 -8.09 0.33
N ALA A 76 -5.29 -9.23 -0.14
CA ALA A 76 -5.30 -9.61 -1.55
C ALA A 76 -6.53 -10.47 -1.86
N ARG A 77 -7.50 -9.90 -2.59
CA ARG A 77 -8.67 -10.63 -3.10
C ARG A 77 -8.32 -11.28 -4.43
N LEU A 78 -7.72 -12.47 -4.36
CA LEU A 78 -7.21 -13.18 -5.54
C LEU A 78 -8.27 -13.48 -6.61
N LYS A 79 -9.50 -13.83 -6.20
CA LYS A 79 -10.62 -14.13 -7.12
C LYS A 79 -10.96 -12.95 -8.04
N THR A 80 -10.87 -11.72 -7.52
CA THR A 80 -11.15 -10.49 -8.27
C THR A 80 -9.89 -9.76 -8.70
N ARG A 81 -8.70 -10.31 -8.38
CA ARG A 81 -7.39 -9.69 -8.62
C ARG A 81 -7.29 -8.27 -8.06
N ARG A 82 -7.88 -8.03 -6.89
CA ARG A 82 -7.86 -6.72 -6.22
C ARG A 82 -7.01 -6.75 -4.97
N LEU A 83 -6.22 -5.70 -4.77
CA LEU A 83 -5.63 -5.38 -3.48
C LEU A 83 -6.55 -4.37 -2.79
N VAL A 84 -6.97 -4.67 -1.57
CA VAL A 84 -7.90 -3.83 -0.81
C VAL A 84 -7.21 -3.33 0.45
N ALA A 85 -6.99 -2.02 0.53
CA ALA A 85 -6.46 -1.37 1.71
C ALA A 85 -7.51 -1.36 2.83
N LYS A 86 -7.05 -1.66 4.05
CA LYS A 86 -7.85 -1.63 5.29
C LYS A 86 -7.36 -0.56 6.25
N LYS A 87 -6.06 -0.26 6.19
CA LYS A 87 -5.40 0.71 7.04
C LYS A 87 -4.38 1.47 6.22
N VAL A 88 -4.32 2.79 6.40
CA VAL A 88 -3.29 3.65 5.84
C VAL A 88 -2.80 4.57 6.95
N GLU A 89 -1.48 4.66 7.10
CA GLU A 89 -0.83 5.53 8.07
C GLU A 89 0.24 6.37 7.37
N PRO A 90 0.39 7.67 7.72
CA PRO A 90 1.53 8.47 7.28
C PRO A 90 2.83 7.78 7.69
N ALA A 91 3.80 7.73 6.78
CA ALA A 91 5.07 7.08 7.06
C ALA A 91 6.22 7.76 6.31
N ARG A 92 7.33 7.98 7.02
CA ARG A 92 8.56 8.50 6.41
C ARG A 92 9.18 7.44 5.50
N LEU A 93 9.59 7.86 4.31
CA LEU A 93 10.32 7.04 3.35
C LEU A 93 11.82 7.30 3.43
N TRP A 94 12.61 6.35 2.94
CA TRP A 94 14.08 6.41 2.97
C TRP A 94 14.65 7.56 2.13
N ASP A 95 13.89 8.06 1.16
CA ASP A 95 14.28 9.14 0.25
C ASP A 95 13.54 10.47 0.53
N ASP A 96 12.80 10.55 1.63
CA ASP A 96 12.25 11.84 2.04
C ASP A 96 13.39 12.81 2.37
N PRO A 97 13.28 14.08 1.96
CA PRO A 97 14.27 15.08 2.32
C PRO A 97 14.39 15.16 3.85
N SER A 98 15.63 15.30 4.30
CA SER A 98 16.01 15.40 5.72
C SER A 98 15.61 16.73 6.33
#